data_AF-A0A382WYP6-F1
#
_entry.id   AF-A0A382WYP6-F1
#
_cell.length_a   1.000
_cell.length_b   1.000
_cell.length_c   1.000
_cell.angle_alpha   90.00
_cell.angle_beta   90.00
_cell.angle_gamma   90.00
#
_symmetry.space_group_name_H-M   'P 1'
#
loop_
_entity.id
_entity.type
_entity.pdbx_description
1 polymer ?
#
loop_
_entity_poly.entity_id
_entity_poly.type
_entity_poly.pdbx_seq_one_letter_code
_entity_poly.pdbx_strand_id
1 'polypeptide(L)'
;KTYPFQYLLYDLQPDKIYYYRFRIDGVINKEHDMVGKFRTASTAPSSYKITLVTCATTGSNNSVFDRIREEEPLFYLMLGDFHYGNIRRDCSDEFYTHYAAVLGSKRQSELYQGTPIAYMWDDHDYGPNNSSGLSPNQDGHIACQKIARQSYKDYVPHYPLAFSEDNTVISQSFKIGRVRYLLTDLRSEKRRPLFIGDCDSPDPTNCKKTKPGSNFGTEEHLDWFKGQMLEAKNNDLAVVWHSSFPYLSTPDLSWFNCDDENTIVTDKGYECDD
;
A
#
# COMPACT_ATOMS: atom_id res chain seq x y z
N LYS A 1 19.96 16.09 1.29
CA LYS A 1 18.72 15.29 1.14
C LYS A 1 18.19 15.53 -0.26
N THR A 2 17.94 14.47 -1.03
CA THR A 2 17.22 14.57 -2.31
C THR A 2 15.75 14.67 -1.99
N TYR A 3 15.06 15.67 -2.53
CA TYR A 3 13.63 15.83 -2.29
C TYR A 3 12.85 15.09 -3.38
N PRO A 4 11.85 14.28 -3.01
CA PRO A 4 10.95 13.69 -4.00
C PRO A 4 10.19 14.79 -4.72
N PHE A 5 9.90 14.57 -5.99
CA PHE A 5 9.01 15.41 -6.77
C PHE A 5 8.16 14.54 -7.68
N GLN A 6 6.96 15.03 -8.00
CA GLN A 6 6.06 14.37 -8.93
C GLN A 6 5.75 15.30 -10.09
N TYR A 7 5.61 14.71 -11.27
CA TYR A 7 5.26 15.44 -12.48
C TYR A 7 4.23 14.64 -13.27
N LEU A 8 3.03 15.21 -13.43
CA LEU A 8 1.97 14.59 -14.21
C LEU A 8 2.15 14.92 -15.70
N LEU A 9 2.20 13.88 -16.52
CA LEU A 9 2.26 13.98 -17.97
C LEU A 9 0.85 13.93 -18.55
N TYR A 10 0.52 14.88 -19.42
CA TYR A 10 -0.77 14.99 -20.10
C TYR A 10 -0.61 14.80 -21.61
N ASP A 11 -1.74 14.69 -22.32
CA ASP A 11 -1.82 14.64 -23.80
C ASP A 11 -0.97 13.55 -24.45
N LEU A 12 -0.76 12.45 -23.73
CA LEU A 12 -0.07 11.27 -24.25
C LEU A 12 -0.99 10.50 -25.19
N GLN A 13 -0.42 10.00 -26.28
CA GLN A 13 -1.13 9.14 -27.20
C GLN A 13 -1.35 7.76 -26.54
N PRO A 14 -2.52 7.13 -26.75
CA PRO A 14 -2.81 5.80 -26.21
C PRO A 14 -1.94 4.72 -26.88
N ASP A 15 -1.77 3.60 -26.19
CA ASP A 15 -0.99 2.43 -26.66
C ASP A 15 0.38 2.77 -27.25
N LYS A 16 1.09 3.70 -26.61
CA LYS A 16 2.36 4.22 -27.10
C LYS A 16 3.44 4.10 -26.04
N ILE A 17 4.61 3.65 -26.48
CA ILE A 17 5.82 3.65 -25.65
C ILE A 17 6.40 5.06 -25.60
N TYR A 18 6.61 5.54 -24.38
CA TYR A 18 7.33 6.76 -24.07
C TYR A 18 8.61 6.44 -23.31
N TYR A 19 9.61 7.27 -23.52
CA TYR A 19 10.86 7.27 -22.76
C TYR A 19 10.97 8.62 -22.05
N TYR A 20 11.48 8.61 -20.83
CA TYR A 20 11.65 9.82 -20.04
C TYR A 20 13.03 9.85 -19.37
N ARG A 21 13.46 11.05 -19.01
CA ARG A 21 14.65 11.32 -18.21
C ARG A 21 14.48 12.66 -17.53
N PHE A 22 15.20 12.88 -16.44
CA PHE A 22 15.16 14.15 -15.72
C PHE A 22 16.36 15.04 -16.08
N ARG A 23 16.10 16.35 -16.12
CA ARG A 23 17.12 17.39 -16.12
C ARG A 23 17.03 18.11 -14.77
N ILE A 24 18.09 18.02 -13.98
CA ILE A 24 18.17 18.61 -12.64
C ILE A 24 19.24 19.70 -12.69
N ASP A 25 18.91 20.93 -12.29
CA ASP A 25 19.80 22.09 -12.30
C ASP A 25 20.54 22.32 -13.64
N GLY A 26 19.82 22.10 -14.75
CA GLY A 26 20.35 22.23 -16.10
C GLY A 26 21.19 21.03 -16.57
N VAL A 27 21.47 20.07 -15.69
CA VAL A 27 22.28 18.88 -15.98
C VAL A 27 21.38 17.69 -16.30
N ILE A 28 21.72 16.97 -17.37
CA ILE A 28 21.11 15.68 -17.71
C ILE A 28 22.15 14.61 -17.39
N ASN A 29 21.80 13.63 -16.54
CA ASN A 29 22.58 12.41 -16.47
C ASN A 29 22.35 11.62 -17.78
N LYS A 30 23.43 11.34 -18.51
CA LYS A 30 23.41 10.65 -19.82
C LYS A 30 23.67 9.15 -19.71
N GLU A 31 23.86 8.62 -18.51
CA GLU A 31 23.99 7.19 -18.29
C GLU A 31 22.71 6.47 -18.76
N HIS A 32 22.88 5.30 -19.40
CA HIS A 32 21.80 4.61 -20.09
C HIS A 32 20.74 4.07 -19.11
N ASP A 33 21.15 3.75 -17.89
CA ASP A 33 20.34 3.32 -16.75
C ASP A 33 19.56 4.48 -16.09
N MET A 34 19.64 5.70 -16.62
CA MET A 34 18.84 6.85 -16.16
C MET A 34 17.70 7.22 -17.11
N VAL A 35 17.42 6.36 -18.10
CA VAL A 35 16.28 6.50 -19.02
C VAL A 35 15.16 5.56 -18.59
N GLY A 36 14.06 6.15 -18.13
CA GLY A 36 12.85 5.40 -17.85
C GLY A 36 12.00 5.17 -19.09
N LYS A 37 11.09 4.20 -19.01
CA LYS A 37 10.20 3.79 -20.10
C LYS A 37 8.83 3.44 -19.54
N PHE A 38 7.77 3.75 -20.27
CA PHE A 38 6.44 3.24 -20.00
C PHE A 38 5.61 3.13 -21.29
N ARG A 39 4.53 2.35 -21.27
CA ARG A 39 3.52 2.30 -22.33
C ARG A 39 2.20 2.82 -21.76
N THR A 40 1.55 3.76 -22.46
CA THR A 40 0.21 4.21 -22.13
C THR A 40 -0.81 3.12 -22.43
N ALA A 41 -1.89 3.04 -21.65
CA ALA A 41 -2.98 2.12 -21.93
C ALA A 41 -3.65 2.43 -23.29
N SER A 42 -4.20 1.40 -23.94
CA SER A 42 -5.07 1.59 -25.10
C SER A 42 -6.41 2.19 -24.69
N THR A 43 -6.96 3.04 -25.56
CA THR A 43 -8.35 3.52 -25.46
C THR A 43 -9.32 2.66 -26.29
N ALA A 44 -8.81 1.74 -27.11
CA ALA A 44 -9.58 0.77 -27.86
C ALA A 44 -9.68 -0.56 -27.09
N PRO A 45 -10.62 -1.47 -27.45
CA PRO A 45 -10.64 -2.83 -26.90
C PRO A 45 -9.30 -3.54 -27.13
N SER A 46 -8.62 -3.90 -26.04
CA SER A 46 -7.30 -4.53 -26.08
C SER A 46 -7.12 -5.52 -24.93
N SER A 47 -6.29 -6.54 -25.15
CA SER A 47 -5.75 -7.38 -24.09
C SER A 47 -4.46 -6.76 -23.56
N TYR A 48 -4.22 -6.88 -22.25
CA TYR A 48 -2.99 -6.43 -21.63
C TYR A 48 -2.61 -7.37 -20.48
N LYS A 49 -1.32 -7.34 -20.10
CA LYS A 49 -0.77 -8.12 -18.99
C LYS A 49 -0.50 -7.19 -17.81
N ILE A 50 -0.71 -7.68 -16.60
CA ILE A 50 -0.21 -7.07 -15.37
C ILE A 50 0.59 -8.12 -14.59
N THR A 51 1.51 -7.66 -13.75
CA THR A 51 2.19 -8.51 -12.77
C THR A 51 1.75 -8.09 -11.37
N LEU A 52 1.63 -9.05 -10.46
CA LEU A 52 1.23 -8.83 -9.07
C LEU A 52 2.33 -9.35 -8.16
N VAL A 53 2.79 -8.53 -7.23
CA VAL A 53 3.88 -8.88 -6.32
C VAL A 53 3.65 -8.23 -4.96
N THR A 54 4.14 -8.89 -3.93
CA THR A 54 4.15 -8.41 -2.56
C THR A 54 5.45 -8.87 -1.89
N CYS A 55 5.68 -8.43 -0.66
CA CYS A 55 6.72 -8.96 0.22
C CYS A 55 8.14 -8.86 -0.38
N ALA A 56 8.51 -7.66 -0.84
CA ALA A 56 9.83 -7.42 -1.39
C ALA A 56 10.81 -7.06 -0.27
N THR A 57 11.86 -7.87 -0.10
CA THR A 57 12.96 -7.52 0.82
C THR A 57 13.49 -6.11 0.50
N THR A 58 13.67 -5.28 1.53
CA THR A 58 14.18 -3.90 1.39
C THR A 58 15.49 -3.86 0.60
N GLY A 59 15.54 -3.08 -0.48
CA GLY A 59 16.75 -2.93 -1.30
C GLY A 59 17.21 -4.22 -1.98
N SER A 60 16.29 -5.15 -2.27
CA SER A 60 16.61 -6.44 -2.88
C SER A 60 17.16 -6.31 -4.29
N ASN A 61 18.17 -7.12 -4.62
CA ASN A 61 18.73 -7.26 -5.96
C ASN A 61 18.47 -8.66 -6.56
N ASN A 62 17.37 -9.29 -6.15
CA ASN A 62 16.98 -10.62 -6.65
C ASN A 62 16.64 -10.57 -8.15
N SER A 63 16.98 -11.62 -8.90
CA SER A 63 16.67 -11.72 -10.34
C SER A 63 15.18 -11.74 -10.67
N VAL A 64 14.29 -11.93 -9.68
CA VAL A 64 12.84 -11.88 -9.91
C VAL A 64 12.39 -10.55 -10.49
N PHE A 65 13.01 -9.42 -10.12
CA PHE A 65 12.66 -8.10 -10.68
C PHE A 65 12.98 -8.00 -12.17
N ASP A 66 14.06 -8.65 -12.63
CA ASP A 66 14.35 -8.78 -14.07
C ASP A 66 13.25 -9.59 -14.76
N ARG A 67 12.83 -10.72 -14.17
CA ARG A 67 11.78 -11.57 -14.74
C ARG A 67 10.45 -10.85 -14.85
N ILE A 68 10.08 -10.08 -13.83
CA ILE A 68 8.86 -9.25 -13.84
C ILE A 68 8.93 -8.22 -14.99
N ARG A 69 10.08 -7.56 -15.17
CA ARG A 69 10.30 -6.58 -16.25
C ARG A 69 10.27 -7.24 -17.64
N GLU A 70 10.84 -8.44 -17.77
CA GLU A 70 10.86 -9.24 -19.01
C GLU A 70 9.47 -9.74 -19.44
N GLU A 71 8.50 -9.83 -18.52
CA GLU A 71 7.10 -10.12 -18.86
C GLU A 71 6.42 -8.99 -19.66
N GLU A 72 7.04 -7.81 -19.74
CA GLU A 72 6.53 -6.58 -20.35
C GLU A 72 5.08 -6.24 -19.93
N PRO A 73 4.77 -6.21 -18.62
CA PRO A 73 3.42 -5.87 -18.18
C PRO A 73 3.10 -4.41 -18.51
N LEU A 74 1.81 -4.11 -18.71
CA LEU A 74 1.33 -2.73 -18.84
C LEU A 74 1.65 -1.93 -17.58
N PHE A 75 1.46 -2.56 -16.41
CA PHE A 75 1.92 -2.07 -15.13
C PHE A 75 2.12 -3.23 -14.15
N TYR A 76 2.93 -2.96 -13.14
CA TYR A 76 3.20 -3.79 -11.99
C TYR A 76 2.32 -3.34 -10.82
N LEU A 77 1.56 -4.26 -10.23
CA LEU A 77 0.72 -4.02 -9.06
C LEU A 77 1.44 -4.49 -7.80
N MET A 78 1.94 -3.55 -7.01
CA MET A 78 2.54 -3.80 -5.71
C MET A 78 1.45 -3.91 -4.64
N LEU A 79 1.32 -5.08 -4.04
CA LEU A 79 0.24 -5.40 -3.10
C LEU A 79 0.59 -5.11 -1.63
N GLY A 80 1.72 -4.44 -1.38
CA GLY A 80 2.21 -4.17 -0.05
C GLY A 80 3.62 -4.72 0.19
N ASP A 81 4.19 -4.39 1.34
CA ASP A 81 5.56 -4.69 1.73
C ASP A 81 6.57 -4.31 0.63
N PHE A 82 6.50 -3.06 0.18
CA PHE A 82 7.49 -2.42 -0.68
C PHE A 82 8.87 -2.36 -0.02
N HIS A 83 8.89 -2.18 1.30
CA HIS A 83 10.02 -2.30 2.18
C HIS A 83 9.63 -2.90 3.53
N TYR A 84 10.56 -3.63 4.14
CA TYR A 84 10.45 -4.16 5.50
C TYR A 84 11.01 -3.16 6.52
N GLY A 85 10.45 -1.96 6.55
CA GLY A 85 10.96 -0.86 7.38
C GLY A 85 10.60 -1.00 8.85
N ASN A 86 9.39 -1.48 9.15
CA ASN A 86 8.90 -1.63 10.52
C ASN A 86 9.04 -0.33 11.33
N ILE A 87 8.73 0.81 10.69
CA ILE A 87 9.13 2.14 11.15
C ILE A 87 8.31 2.55 12.37
N ARG A 88 8.98 2.70 13.51
CA ARG A 88 8.35 3.02 14.80
C ARG A 88 8.62 4.45 15.29
N ARG A 89 9.77 5.02 14.95
CA ARG A 89 10.26 6.33 15.42
C ARG A 89 11.17 6.94 14.37
N ASP A 90 11.65 8.16 14.61
CA ASP A 90 12.56 8.89 13.69
C ASP A 90 12.00 8.95 12.25
N CYS A 91 10.66 9.03 12.17
CA CYS A 91 9.87 8.59 11.03
C CYS A 91 10.34 9.19 9.71
N SER A 92 10.58 10.50 9.65
CA SER A 92 10.97 11.16 8.39
C SER A 92 12.28 10.64 7.82
N ASP A 93 13.26 10.33 8.68
CA ASP A 93 14.56 9.83 8.24
C ASP A 93 14.48 8.33 7.92
N GLU A 94 13.72 7.55 8.68
CA GLU A 94 13.51 6.12 8.41
C GLU A 94 12.73 5.88 7.10
N PHE A 95 11.62 6.60 6.88
CA PHE A 95 10.88 6.50 5.61
C PHE A 95 11.76 6.88 4.43
N TYR A 96 12.51 7.98 4.51
CA TYR A 96 13.48 8.35 3.48
C TYR A 96 14.49 7.22 3.24
N THR A 97 15.06 6.66 4.31
CA THR A 97 16.08 5.60 4.24
C THR A 97 15.55 4.36 3.53
N HIS A 98 14.34 3.91 3.87
CA HIS A 98 13.77 2.70 3.28
C HIS A 98 13.33 2.89 1.83
N TYR A 99 12.70 4.03 1.48
CA TYR A 99 12.42 4.36 0.08
C TYR A 99 13.72 4.49 -0.73
N ALA A 100 14.74 5.17 -0.20
CA ALA A 100 16.02 5.32 -0.88
C ALA A 100 16.74 3.98 -1.07
N ALA A 101 16.66 3.07 -0.11
CA ALA A 101 17.25 1.73 -0.22
C ALA A 101 16.61 0.92 -1.35
N VAL A 102 15.28 0.92 -1.44
CA VAL A 102 14.55 0.22 -2.51
C VAL A 102 14.81 0.86 -3.87
N LEU A 103 14.68 2.19 -3.97
CA LEU A 103 14.86 2.93 -5.22
C LEU A 103 16.34 3.01 -5.67
N GLY A 104 17.29 2.77 -4.77
CA GLY A 104 18.72 2.71 -5.05
C GLY A 104 19.24 1.31 -5.36
N SER A 105 18.44 0.25 -5.13
CA SER A 105 18.82 -1.11 -5.49
C SER A 105 18.76 -1.31 -7.00
N LYS A 106 19.79 -1.92 -7.57
CA LYS A 106 19.97 -2.06 -9.02
C LYS A 106 18.74 -2.64 -9.72
N ARG A 107 18.36 -3.89 -9.44
CA ARG A 107 17.26 -4.55 -10.17
C ARG A 107 15.87 -4.02 -9.82
N GLN A 108 15.66 -3.56 -8.59
CA GLN A 108 14.40 -2.91 -8.19
C GLN A 108 14.21 -1.59 -8.94
N SER A 109 15.23 -0.73 -8.92
CA SER A 109 15.21 0.55 -9.62
C SER A 109 15.03 0.36 -11.14
N GLU A 110 15.71 -0.62 -11.75
CA GLU A 110 15.53 -0.95 -13.17
C GLU A 110 14.08 -1.37 -13.50
N LEU A 111 13.40 -2.11 -12.62
CA LEU A 111 11.97 -2.42 -12.78
C LEU A 111 11.12 -1.15 -12.71
N TYR A 112 11.26 -0.34 -11.64
CA TYR A 112 10.39 0.81 -11.40
C TYR A 112 10.59 1.96 -12.40
N GLN A 113 11.80 2.09 -12.96
CA GLN A 113 12.06 3.05 -14.03
C GLN A 113 11.49 2.60 -15.38
N GLY A 114 11.46 1.29 -15.64
CA GLY A 114 11.06 0.71 -16.92
C GLY A 114 9.62 0.17 -17.00
N THR A 115 8.90 0.11 -15.88
CA THR A 115 7.56 -0.46 -15.76
C THR A 115 6.71 0.40 -14.83
N PRO A 116 5.54 0.90 -15.28
CA PRO A 116 4.61 1.64 -14.40
C PRO A 116 4.22 0.83 -13.17
N ILE A 117 4.05 1.50 -12.04
CA ILE A 117 3.64 0.89 -10.77
C ILE A 117 2.29 1.44 -10.33
N ALA A 118 1.41 0.55 -9.86
CA ALA A 118 0.31 0.89 -8.95
C ALA A 118 0.61 0.21 -7.61
N TYR A 119 0.51 0.94 -6.51
CA TYR A 119 0.99 0.46 -5.21
C TYR A 119 0.00 0.83 -4.11
N MET A 120 -0.24 -0.07 -3.17
CA MET A 120 -0.85 0.22 -1.89
C MET A 120 -0.06 -0.51 -0.80
N TRP A 121 0.19 0.16 0.31
CA TRP A 121 1.00 -0.40 1.39
C TRP A 121 0.38 -1.65 2.03
N ASP A 122 1.24 -2.38 2.73
CA ASP A 122 0.84 -3.27 3.82
C ASP A 122 1.55 -2.84 5.13
N ASP A 123 1.47 -3.63 6.20
CA ASP A 123 1.91 -3.19 7.53
C ASP A 123 3.39 -2.78 7.59
N HIS A 124 4.29 -3.50 6.92
CA HIS A 124 5.72 -3.22 7.00
C HIS A 124 6.14 -1.91 6.32
N ASP A 125 5.31 -1.41 5.41
CA ASP A 125 5.48 -0.10 4.80
C ASP A 125 4.76 1.00 5.58
N TYR A 126 3.64 0.66 6.20
CA TYR A 126 2.82 1.63 6.93
C TYR A 126 3.43 2.02 8.28
N GLY A 127 3.98 1.03 9.01
CA GLY A 127 4.49 1.22 10.35
C GLY A 127 5.30 0.01 10.84
N PRO A 128 5.32 -0.25 12.17
CA PRO A 128 5.85 -1.48 12.75
C PRO A 128 5.20 -2.76 12.19
N ASN A 129 5.82 -3.91 12.48
CA ASN A 129 5.28 -5.22 12.15
C ASN A 129 3.84 -5.36 12.67
N ASN A 130 2.94 -5.91 11.86
CA ASN A 130 1.51 -6.03 12.12
C ASN A 130 0.78 -4.70 12.38
N SER A 131 1.38 -3.56 12.00
CA SER A 131 0.76 -2.25 12.23
C SER A 131 -0.62 -2.13 11.59
N SER A 132 -1.54 -1.52 12.34
CA SER A 132 -2.88 -1.18 11.91
C SER A 132 -3.43 -0.02 12.75
N GLY A 133 -4.34 0.75 12.18
CA GLY A 133 -4.93 1.94 12.80
C GLY A 133 -3.86 2.91 13.28
N LEU A 134 -3.97 3.32 14.54
CA LEU A 134 -3.01 4.20 15.19
C LEU A 134 -1.62 3.59 15.37
N SER A 135 -1.47 2.27 15.17
CA SER A 135 -0.21 1.55 15.27
C SER A 135 0.62 1.97 16.48
N PRO A 136 0.11 1.75 17.71
CA PRO A 136 0.79 2.21 18.90
C PRO A 136 2.20 1.61 18.96
N ASN A 137 3.19 2.45 19.24
CA ASN A 137 4.52 2.01 19.60
C ASN A 137 4.46 1.32 20.99
N GLN A 138 5.49 0.57 21.42
CA GLN A 138 5.48 -0.10 22.74
C GLN A 138 5.37 0.88 23.94
N ASP A 139 5.41 2.20 23.69
CA ASP A 139 5.27 3.25 24.70
C ASP A 139 3.84 3.87 24.70
N GLY A 140 2.91 3.31 23.91
CA GLY A 140 1.50 3.74 23.86
C GLY A 140 1.21 4.97 22.98
N HIS A 141 2.14 5.38 22.12
CA HIS A 141 1.97 6.52 21.21
C HIS A 141 1.73 6.09 19.76
N ILE A 142 0.94 6.87 19.01
CA ILE A 142 0.69 6.66 17.57
C ILE A 142 2.03 6.64 16.82
N ALA A 143 2.40 5.51 16.20
CA ALA A 143 3.65 5.42 15.46
C ALA A 143 3.46 5.98 14.05
N CYS A 144 4.11 7.12 13.78
CA CYS A 144 4.43 7.62 12.44
C CYS A 144 3.30 7.76 11.38
N GLN A 145 2.04 7.47 11.68
CA GLN A 145 0.92 7.38 10.72
C GLN A 145 0.86 8.57 9.74
N LYS A 146 0.89 9.80 10.27
CA LYS A 146 0.87 11.02 9.44
C LYS A 146 2.07 11.08 8.49
N ILE A 147 3.24 10.68 8.97
CA ILE A 147 4.48 10.70 8.20
C ILE A 147 4.50 9.54 7.18
N ALA A 148 3.90 8.39 7.50
CA ALA A 148 3.70 7.29 6.54
C ALA A 148 2.82 7.74 5.36
N ARG A 149 1.66 8.35 5.66
CA ARG A 149 0.77 8.95 4.66
C ARG A 149 1.49 9.97 3.77
N GLN A 150 2.24 10.88 4.39
CA GLN A 150 2.99 11.89 3.64
C GLN A 150 4.10 11.26 2.79
N SER A 151 4.84 10.29 3.33
CA SER A 151 5.91 9.61 2.60
C SER A 151 5.37 8.85 1.40
N TYR A 152 4.23 8.17 1.53
CA TYR A 152 3.55 7.56 0.40
C TYR A 152 3.19 8.62 -0.67
N LYS A 153 2.55 9.73 -0.26
CA LYS A 153 2.20 10.84 -1.17
C LYS A 153 3.43 11.46 -1.83
N ASP A 154 4.60 11.40 -1.21
CA ASP A 154 5.82 11.99 -1.73
C ASP A 154 6.55 11.05 -2.71
N TYR A 155 6.76 9.79 -2.32
CA TYR A 155 7.60 8.84 -3.06
C TYR A 155 6.86 7.95 -4.06
N VAL A 156 5.53 7.81 -3.94
CA VAL A 156 4.76 6.89 -4.76
C VAL A 156 4.04 7.65 -5.87
N PRO A 157 4.24 7.28 -7.15
CA PRO A 157 3.38 7.77 -8.23
C PRO A 157 2.01 7.09 -8.09
N HIS A 158 1.05 7.81 -7.51
CA HIS A 158 -0.29 7.30 -7.23
C HIS A 158 -1.36 7.94 -8.13
N TYR A 159 -2.47 7.25 -8.34
CA TYR A 159 -3.68 7.84 -8.91
C TYR A 159 -4.30 8.83 -7.90
N PRO A 160 -5.26 9.68 -8.31
CA PRO A 160 -5.97 10.55 -7.37
C PRO A 160 -6.49 9.74 -6.17
N LEU A 161 -6.10 10.18 -4.97
CA LEU A 161 -6.55 9.56 -3.74
C LEU A 161 -8.04 9.86 -3.54
N ALA A 162 -8.78 8.89 -3.03
CA ALA A 162 -10.22 8.95 -2.87
C ALA A 162 -10.67 10.01 -1.85
N PHE A 163 -9.81 10.31 -0.89
CA PHE A 163 -10.07 11.25 0.21
C PHE A 163 -9.07 12.40 0.12
N SER A 164 -9.59 13.62 0.01
CA SER A 164 -8.79 14.84 -0.12
C SER A 164 -8.36 15.42 1.22
N GLU A 165 -8.99 14.99 2.31
CA GLU A 165 -8.68 15.46 3.66
C GLU A 165 -7.33 14.94 4.14
N ASP A 166 -6.56 15.83 4.78
CA ASP A 166 -5.30 15.45 5.40
C ASP A 166 -5.52 14.43 6.52
N ASN A 167 -4.58 13.49 6.63
CA ASN A 167 -4.61 12.40 7.61
C ASN A 167 -5.80 11.44 7.46
N THR A 168 -6.36 11.27 6.27
CA THR A 168 -7.33 10.20 5.98
C THR A 168 -6.70 9.03 5.23
N VAL A 169 -7.48 7.98 4.94
CA VAL A 169 -7.03 6.82 4.17
C VAL A 169 -6.56 7.22 2.77
N ILE A 170 -5.54 6.55 2.26
CA ILE A 170 -4.95 6.85 0.94
C ILE A 170 -5.48 5.93 -0.18
N SER A 171 -6.68 5.39 -0.02
CA SER A 171 -7.31 4.52 -1.02
C SER A 171 -7.41 5.21 -2.38
N GLN A 172 -7.29 4.44 -3.45
CA GLN A 172 -7.35 4.97 -4.82
C GLN A 172 -8.05 3.99 -5.75
N SER A 173 -8.61 4.51 -6.84
CA SER A 173 -9.16 3.69 -7.91
C SER A 173 -8.81 4.25 -9.28
N PHE A 174 -8.73 3.35 -10.25
CA PHE A 174 -8.51 3.71 -11.64
C PHE A 174 -9.11 2.64 -12.56
N LYS A 175 -9.14 2.93 -13.86
CA LYS A 175 -9.65 1.99 -14.87
C LYS A 175 -8.71 1.90 -16.05
N ILE A 176 -8.61 0.68 -16.60
CA ILE A 176 -7.97 0.42 -17.88
C ILE A 176 -8.95 -0.42 -18.70
N GLY A 177 -9.43 0.13 -19.82
CA GLY A 177 -10.50 -0.49 -20.61
C GLY A 177 -11.72 -0.81 -19.75
N ARG A 178 -12.07 -2.09 -19.63
CA ARG A 178 -13.24 -2.59 -18.88
C ARG A 178 -12.89 -3.16 -17.50
N VAL A 179 -11.70 -2.85 -16.97
CA VAL A 179 -11.27 -3.33 -15.65
C VAL A 179 -11.09 -2.14 -14.73
N ARG A 180 -11.76 -2.18 -13.59
CA ARG A 180 -11.53 -1.28 -12.45
C ARG A 180 -10.51 -1.89 -11.51
N TYR A 181 -9.50 -1.11 -11.18
CA TYR A 181 -8.55 -1.42 -10.11
C TYR A 181 -8.94 -0.61 -8.88
N LEU A 182 -9.09 -1.31 -7.77
CA LEU A 182 -9.47 -0.73 -6.49
C LEU A 182 -8.40 -1.07 -5.47
N LEU A 183 -7.66 -0.07 -5.02
CA LEU A 183 -6.55 -0.20 -4.08
C LEU A 183 -7.00 0.43 -2.77
N THR A 184 -7.30 -0.40 -1.77
CA THR A 184 -7.86 0.04 -0.50
C THR A 184 -6.79 0.09 0.58
N ASP A 185 -6.67 1.23 1.26
CA ASP A 185 -5.88 1.35 2.48
C ASP A 185 -6.63 0.73 3.65
N LEU A 186 -6.34 -0.54 3.91
CA LEU A 186 -6.96 -1.31 5.00
C LEU A 186 -6.08 -1.33 6.26
N ARG A 187 -4.99 -0.56 6.29
CA ARG A 187 -4.08 -0.51 7.42
C ARG A 187 -4.29 0.74 8.25
N SER A 188 -4.30 1.92 7.64
CA SER A 188 -4.09 3.16 8.39
C SER A 188 -5.25 3.58 9.28
N GLU A 189 -6.48 3.21 8.95
CA GLU A 189 -7.67 3.47 9.77
C GLU A 189 -8.29 2.20 10.36
N LYS A 190 -7.66 1.05 10.17
CA LYS A 190 -8.18 -0.22 10.69
C LYS A 190 -8.37 -0.14 12.21
N ARG A 191 -9.50 -0.67 12.66
CA ARG A 191 -9.83 -0.81 14.07
C ARG A 191 -9.76 -2.26 14.46
N ARG A 192 -8.92 -2.59 15.43
CA ARG A 192 -8.89 -3.92 16.04
C ARG A 192 -10.12 -4.11 16.94
N PRO A 193 -10.68 -5.33 17.02
CA PRO A 193 -11.61 -5.69 18.07
C PRO A 193 -11.04 -5.38 19.47
N LEU A 194 -11.90 -4.92 20.39
CA LEU A 194 -11.55 -4.67 21.79
C LEU A 194 -12.11 -5.77 22.68
N PHE A 195 -11.27 -6.28 23.57
CA PHE A 195 -11.62 -7.27 24.57
C PHE A 195 -11.37 -6.75 25.98
N ILE A 196 -12.27 -7.10 26.91
CA ILE A 196 -12.16 -6.73 28.32
C ILE A 196 -12.30 -8.00 29.16
N GLY A 197 -11.42 -8.16 30.13
CA GLY A 197 -11.34 -9.32 31.02
C GLY A 197 -9.90 -9.74 31.26
N ASP A 198 -9.72 -10.98 31.71
CA ASP A 198 -8.42 -11.59 31.94
C ASP A 198 -7.95 -12.30 30.66
N CYS A 199 -7.42 -11.52 29.70
CA CYS A 199 -7.06 -12.00 28.37
C CYS A 199 -5.66 -12.62 28.30
N ASP A 200 -4.79 -12.30 29.27
CA ASP A 200 -3.44 -12.88 29.40
C ASP A 200 -3.43 -14.20 30.21
N SER A 201 -4.61 -14.67 30.63
CA SER A 201 -4.76 -15.94 31.33
C SER A 201 -4.50 -17.12 30.37
N PRO A 202 -3.84 -18.20 30.82
CA PRO A 202 -3.75 -19.47 30.08
C PRO A 202 -5.12 -20.06 29.69
N ASP A 203 -6.18 -19.63 30.38
CA ASP A 203 -7.59 -19.92 30.06
C ASP A 203 -8.39 -18.60 30.03
N PRO A 204 -8.46 -17.88 28.90
CA PRO A 204 -9.03 -16.55 28.80
C PRO A 204 -10.57 -16.56 28.71
N THR A 205 -11.25 -17.46 29.43
CA THR A 205 -12.72 -17.60 29.42
C THR A 205 -13.47 -16.35 29.87
N ASN A 206 -12.82 -15.47 30.65
CA ASN A 206 -13.38 -14.20 31.09
C ASN A 206 -13.07 -13.04 30.13
N CYS A 207 -12.27 -13.25 29.08
CA CYS A 207 -11.95 -12.25 28.09
C CYS A 207 -13.09 -12.14 27.05
N LYS A 208 -13.82 -11.03 27.08
CA LYS A 208 -15.01 -10.82 26.25
C LYS A 208 -14.78 -9.75 25.21
N LYS A 209 -15.14 -10.04 23.96
CA LYS A 209 -15.21 -9.02 22.89
C LYS A 209 -16.29 -7.99 23.25
N THR A 210 -15.87 -6.75 23.44
CA THR A 210 -16.76 -5.61 23.77
C THR A 210 -16.97 -4.66 22.61
N LYS A 211 -16.05 -4.66 21.63
CA LYS A 211 -16.18 -3.88 20.39
C LYS A 211 -15.70 -4.70 19.19
N PRO A 212 -16.45 -4.73 18.08
CA PRO A 212 -16.00 -5.37 16.86
C PRO A 212 -14.91 -4.55 16.17
N GLY A 213 -14.09 -5.23 15.36
CA GLY A 213 -13.10 -4.61 14.49
C GLY A 213 -13.69 -4.08 13.18
N SER A 214 -12.83 -3.44 12.38
CA SER A 214 -13.13 -3.05 10.99
C SER A 214 -11.83 -2.83 10.22
N ASN A 215 -11.63 -3.56 9.12
CA ASN A 215 -10.50 -3.33 8.20
C ASN A 215 -10.64 -2.00 7.44
N PHE A 216 -11.87 -1.56 7.14
CA PHE A 216 -12.10 -0.27 6.49
C PHE A 216 -11.90 0.92 7.44
N GLY A 217 -11.90 0.68 8.75
CA GLY A 217 -11.90 1.75 9.73
C GLY A 217 -13.25 2.43 9.75
N THR A 218 -13.49 3.42 8.90
CA THR A 218 -14.68 4.27 8.92
C THR A 218 -15.82 3.72 8.06
N GLU A 219 -17.06 4.14 8.36
CA GLU A 219 -18.22 3.86 7.50
C GLU A 219 -18.07 4.57 6.15
N GLU A 220 -17.51 5.78 6.14
CA GLU A 220 -17.23 6.54 4.93
C GLU A 220 -16.30 5.77 3.97
N HIS A 221 -15.24 5.15 4.49
CA HIS A 221 -14.34 4.35 3.67
C HIS A 221 -15.03 3.10 3.10
N LEU A 222 -15.84 2.42 3.92
CA LEU A 222 -16.65 1.29 3.46
C LEU A 222 -17.69 1.69 2.40
N ASP A 223 -18.33 2.84 2.56
CA ASP A 223 -19.34 3.33 1.63
C ASP A 223 -18.72 3.82 0.32
N TRP A 224 -17.53 4.42 0.38
CA TRP A 224 -16.74 4.68 -0.83
C TRP A 224 -16.43 3.38 -1.58
N PHE A 225 -15.96 2.33 -0.88
CA PHE A 225 -15.70 1.03 -1.49
C PHE A 225 -16.95 0.44 -2.15
N LYS A 226 -18.09 0.41 -1.44
CA LYS A 226 -19.37 -0.03 -2.01
C LYS A 226 -19.77 0.81 -3.23
N GLY A 227 -19.56 2.11 -3.18
CA GLY A 227 -19.80 3.04 -4.29
C GLY A 227 -18.97 2.65 -5.53
N GLN A 228 -17.67 2.36 -5.34
CA GLN A 228 -16.79 1.90 -6.43
C GLN A 228 -17.26 0.58 -7.04
N MET A 229 -17.75 -0.35 -6.21
CA MET A 229 -18.31 -1.63 -6.66
C MET A 229 -19.64 -1.44 -7.43
N LEU A 230 -20.52 -0.58 -6.95
CA LEU A 230 -21.78 -0.25 -7.62
C LEU A 230 -21.55 0.45 -8.96
N GLU A 231 -20.61 1.39 -9.02
CA GLU A 231 -20.26 2.06 -10.27
C GLU A 231 -19.64 1.06 -11.26
N ALA A 232 -18.77 0.14 -10.81
CA ALA A 232 -18.24 -0.92 -11.67
C ALA A 232 -19.36 -1.81 -12.22
N LYS A 233 -20.28 -2.25 -11.37
CA LYS A 233 -21.46 -3.03 -11.77
C LYS A 233 -22.32 -2.28 -12.80
N ASN A 234 -22.59 -1.00 -12.57
CA ASN A 234 -23.46 -0.19 -13.44
C ASN A 234 -22.82 0.14 -14.79
N ASN A 235 -21.51 -0.07 -14.93
CA ASN A 235 -20.74 0.20 -16.17
C ASN A 235 -20.11 -1.08 -16.75
N ASP A 236 -20.58 -2.27 -16.34
CA ASP A 236 -20.11 -3.57 -16.82
C ASP A 236 -18.58 -3.76 -16.72
N LEU A 237 -17.98 -3.24 -15.64
CA LEU A 237 -16.55 -3.35 -15.38
C LEU A 237 -16.25 -4.60 -14.52
N ALA A 238 -15.24 -5.36 -14.93
CA ALA A 238 -14.61 -6.32 -14.02
C ALA A 238 -13.84 -5.55 -12.93
N VAL A 239 -13.79 -6.08 -11.72
CA VAL A 239 -13.06 -5.45 -10.60
C VAL A 239 -11.87 -6.33 -10.21
N VAL A 240 -10.70 -5.70 -10.13
CA VAL A 240 -9.54 -6.22 -9.43
C VAL A 240 -9.40 -5.41 -8.15
N TRP A 241 -9.70 -6.04 -7.02
CA TRP A 241 -9.56 -5.42 -5.70
C TRP A 241 -8.25 -5.88 -5.05
N HIS A 242 -7.39 -4.91 -4.73
CA HIS A 242 -6.24 -5.12 -3.86
C HIS A 242 -6.66 -4.94 -2.40
N SER A 243 -6.32 -5.96 -1.59
CA SER A 243 -6.51 -5.97 -0.15
C SER A 243 -5.19 -6.39 0.49
N SER A 244 -4.76 -5.65 1.51
CA SER A 244 -3.64 -6.00 2.40
C SER A 244 -3.91 -7.26 3.23
N PHE A 245 -5.16 -7.72 3.27
CA PHE A 245 -5.56 -8.94 3.98
C PHE A 245 -6.11 -9.99 3.00
N PRO A 246 -5.92 -11.29 3.28
CA PRO A 246 -6.62 -12.35 2.55
C PRO A 246 -8.14 -12.13 2.57
N TYR A 247 -8.79 -12.26 1.41
CA TYR A 247 -10.25 -12.17 1.32
C TYR A 247 -10.96 -13.32 2.06
N LEU A 248 -10.36 -14.51 2.01
CA LEU A 248 -10.81 -15.67 2.76
C LEU A 248 -9.91 -15.80 4.00
N SER A 249 -10.43 -15.35 5.14
CA SER A 249 -9.81 -15.52 6.45
C SER A 249 -10.63 -16.50 7.29
N THR A 250 -10.08 -16.86 8.45
CA THR A 250 -10.85 -17.46 9.54
C THR A 250 -12.06 -16.58 9.88
N PRO A 251 -13.20 -17.17 10.28
CA PRO A 251 -14.37 -16.41 10.68
C PRO A 251 -14.07 -15.57 11.93
N ASP A 252 -14.68 -14.39 12.03
CA ASP A 252 -14.60 -13.53 13.20
C ASP A 252 -15.07 -14.30 14.46
N LEU A 253 -14.15 -14.62 15.35
CA LEU A 253 -14.42 -15.42 16.54
C LEU A 253 -14.99 -14.55 17.67
N SER A 254 -15.91 -15.06 18.47
CA SER A 254 -16.47 -14.31 19.61
C SER A 254 -15.56 -14.29 20.85
N TRP A 255 -14.49 -15.09 20.84
CA TRP A 255 -13.56 -15.30 21.95
C TRP A 255 -12.15 -14.80 21.60
N PHE A 256 -11.29 -14.60 22.60
CA PHE A 256 -9.94 -14.08 22.43
C PHE A 256 -8.96 -15.17 22.03
N ASN A 257 -8.34 -15.03 20.85
CA ASN A 257 -7.50 -16.05 20.22
C ASN A 257 -6.14 -15.51 19.73
N CYS A 258 -5.74 -14.31 20.17
CA CYS A 258 -4.47 -13.73 19.75
C CYS A 258 -3.28 -14.31 20.52
N ASP A 259 -2.15 -14.42 19.85
CA ASP A 259 -0.85 -14.58 20.50
C ASP A 259 -0.34 -13.25 21.05
N ASP A 260 0.75 -13.32 21.83
CA ASP A 260 1.39 -12.15 22.44
C ASP A 260 1.86 -11.13 21.38
N GLU A 261 2.25 -11.58 20.19
CA GLU A 261 2.76 -10.72 19.12
C GLU A 261 1.65 -9.92 18.41
N ASN A 262 0.41 -10.41 18.46
CA ASN A 262 -0.77 -9.78 17.87
C ASN A 262 -1.67 -9.08 18.91
N THR A 263 -1.31 -9.15 20.20
CA THR A 263 -2.04 -8.52 21.29
C THR A 263 -1.46 -7.17 21.67
N ILE A 264 -2.32 -6.15 21.71
CA ILE A 264 -1.98 -4.80 22.17
C ILE A 264 -2.75 -4.52 23.46
N VAL A 265 -2.02 -4.28 24.55
CA VAL A 265 -2.61 -3.90 25.84
C VAL A 265 -2.77 -2.39 25.91
N THR A 266 -3.99 -1.93 26.18
CA THR A 266 -4.35 -0.51 26.31
C THR A 266 -4.97 -0.24 27.68
N ASP A 267 -5.17 1.04 28.01
CA ASP A 267 -5.93 1.47 29.19
C ASP A 267 -7.41 1.01 29.17
N LYS A 268 -7.92 0.65 27.98
CA LYS A 268 -9.30 0.22 27.75
C LYS A 268 -9.48 -1.30 27.69
N GLY A 269 -8.39 -2.06 27.70
CA GLY A 269 -8.39 -3.53 27.53
C GLY A 269 -7.42 -3.99 26.45
N TYR A 270 -7.73 -5.13 25.83
CA TYR A 270 -6.87 -5.83 24.88
C TYR A 270 -7.39 -5.65 23.46
N GLU A 271 -6.55 -5.15 22.56
CA GLU A 271 -6.81 -5.11 21.13
C GLU A 271 -6.10 -6.28 20.45
N CYS A 272 -6.82 -7.02 19.60
CA CYS A 272 -6.36 -8.28 19.02
C CYS A 272 -6.73 -8.33 17.53
N ASP A 273 -5.78 -8.71 16.67
CA ASP A 273 -6.04 -9.02 15.25
C ASP A 273 -6.12 -10.55 15.07
N ASP A 274 -7.28 -11.04 14.64
CA ASP A 274 -7.61 -12.46 14.38
C ASP A 274 -7.99 -12.64 12.90
#